data_AF-A0A4U8TJY3-F1
#
_entry.id   AF-A0A4U8TJY3-F1
#
_cell.length_a   1.000
_cell.length_b   1.000
_cell.length_c   1.000
_cell.angle_alpha   90.00
_cell.angle_beta   90.00
_cell.angle_gamma   90.00
#
_symmetry.space_group_name_H-M   'P 1'
#
loop_
_entity.id
_entity.type
_entity.pdbx_description
1 polymer ?
#
loop_
_entity_poly.entity_id
_entity_poly.type
_entity_poly.pdbx_seq_one_letter_code
_entity_poly.pdbx_strand_id
1 'polypeptide(L)'
;MKYKIILQRLSEHKDVKKPNVAKIEDSTLGKLSVNEIQENGTLKEIWSCFTCENIGESTDTPKQDKRIIAREYALEWTDSIKNAGLSRAYPHFKCPNGRNKALLLTCDSVLPSFRNRRILIHIGNYPQDTEGCLLFGYKKGNGVVFESTECIKDFFELVQKEGVENFTLIIKEIKE
;
A
#
# COMPACT_ATOMS: atom_id res chain seq x y z
N MET A 1 1.97 -12.94 -17.99
CA MET A 1 0.72 -13.04 -17.21
C MET A 1 0.34 -11.64 -16.76
N LYS A 2 -0.95 -11.30 -16.58
CA LYS A 2 -1.36 -9.99 -16.06
C LYS A 2 -2.07 -10.15 -14.72
N TYR A 3 -1.84 -9.19 -13.83
CA TYR A 3 -2.35 -9.22 -12.47
C TYR A 3 -3.14 -7.96 -12.16
N LYS A 4 -4.27 -8.15 -11.47
CA LYS A 4 -5.12 -7.08 -10.97
C LYS A 4 -5.12 -7.11 -9.44
N ILE A 5 -4.60 -6.05 -8.85
CA ILE A 5 -4.66 -5.81 -7.42
C ILE A 5 -5.94 -5.02 -7.13
N ILE A 6 -6.75 -5.50 -6.21
CA ILE A 6 -7.99 -4.82 -5.80
C ILE A 6 -7.87 -4.48 -4.32
N LEU A 7 -7.79 -3.19 -4.00
CA LEU A 7 -7.94 -2.66 -2.66
C LEU A 7 -9.40 -2.22 -2.48
N GLN A 8 -10.15 -2.96 -1.68
CA GLN A 8 -11.50 -2.61 -1.26
C GLN A 8 -11.46 -1.99 0.13
N ARG A 9 -11.81 -0.70 0.25
CA ARG A 9 -12.01 -0.07 1.56
C ARG A 9 -13.18 -0.72 2.28
N LEU A 10 -13.04 -0.91 3.60
CA LEU A 10 -14.00 -1.63 4.42
C LEU A 10 -14.60 -0.76 5.51
N SER A 11 -13.77 -0.05 6.27
CA SER A 11 -14.23 0.66 7.46
C SER A 11 -13.32 1.81 7.86
N GLU A 12 -13.91 2.79 8.51
CA GLU A 12 -13.21 3.93 9.11
C GLU A 12 -13.12 3.75 10.62
N HIS A 13 -11.99 4.15 11.20
CA HIS A 13 -11.73 4.03 12.63
C HIS A 13 -11.15 5.35 13.13
N LYS A 14 -11.76 5.88 14.20
CA LYS A 14 -11.33 7.12 14.83
C LYS A 14 -10.45 6.88 16.04
N ASP A 15 -9.68 7.90 16.39
CA ASP A 15 -8.92 7.99 17.64
C ASP A 15 -7.89 6.85 17.82
N VAL A 16 -7.26 6.40 16.74
CA VAL A 16 -6.27 5.32 16.78
C VAL A 16 -4.98 5.86 17.39
N LYS A 17 -4.58 5.30 18.53
CA LYS A 17 -3.37 5.68 19.26
C LYS A 17 -2.26 4.65 19.08
N LYS A 18 -1.13 5.08 18.52
CA LYS A 18 0.09 4.29 18.51
C LYS A 18 0.77 4.33 19.90
N PRO A 19 1.22 3.18 20.45
CA PRO A 19 1.94 3.16 21.72
C PRO A 19 3.18 4.07 21.69
N ASN A 20 3.40 4.80 22.78
CA ASN A 20 4.53 5.73 22.96
C ASN A 20 4.57 6.90 21.95
N VAL A 21 3.47 7.15 21.22
CA VAL A 21 3.32 8.30 20.33
C VAL A 21 2.12 9.13 20.80
N ALA A 22 2.34 10.43 21.00
CA ALA A 22 1.30 11.35 21.45
C ALA A 22 0.25 11.64 20.36
N LYS A 23 0.67 11.64 19.08
CA LYS A 23 -0.18 11.89 17.93
C LYS A 23 -1.26 10.80 17.84
N ILE A 24 -2.52 11.22 17.85
CA ILE A 24 -3.69 10.39 17.55
C ILE A 24 -4.05 10.65 16.09
N GLU A 25 -4.36 9.59 15.36
CA GLU A 25 -4.81 9.68 13.98
C GLU A 25 -5.96 8.71 13.74
N ASP A 26 -6.73 9.02 12.72
CA ASP A 26 -7.80 8.17 12.23
C ASP A 26 -7.30 7.35 11.04
N SER A 27 -7.96 6.22 10.78
CA SER A 27 -7.57 5.29 9.73
C SER A 27 -8.75 4.80 8.91
N THR A 28 -8.42 4.33 7.72
CA THR A 28 -9.30 3.55 6.86
C THR A 28 -8.66 2.18 6.71
N LEU A 29 -9.40 1.13 7.06
CA LEU A 29 -8.97 -0.24 6.82
C LEU A 29 -9.56 -0.74 5.52
N GLY A 30 -8.75 -1.48 4.77
CA GLY A 30 -9.15 -2.15 3.54
C GLY A 30 -8.75 -3.62 3.54
N LYS A 31 -9.28 -4.36 2.56
CA LYS A 31 -8.77 -5.66 2.14
C LYS A 31 -8.19 -5.54 0.75
N LEU A 32 -7.00 -6.08 0.56
CA LEU A 32 -6.32 -6.14 -0.72
C LEU A 32 -6.25 -7.59 -1.21
N SER A 33 -6.57 -7.81 -2.47
CA SER A 33 -6.33 -9.08 -3.15
C SER A 33 -5.53 -8.88 -4.43
N VAL A 34 -4.55 -9.75 -4.65
CA VAL A 34 -3.81 -9.87 -5.90
C VAL A 34 -4.47 -11.00 -6.70
N ASN A 35 -4.89 -10.69 -7.91
CA ASN A 35 -5.65 -11.61 -8.74
C ASN A 35 -4.94 -11.81 -10.07
N GLU A 36 -4.73 -13.07 -10.44
CA GLU A 36 -4.27 -13.46 -11.77
C GLU A 36 -5.45 -13.38 -12.75
N ILE A 37 -5.25 -12.70 -13.88
CA ILE A 37 -6.24 -12.63 -14.96
C ILE A 37 -6.12 -13.90 -15.80
N GLN A 38 -7.11 -14.78 -15.72
CA GLN A 38 -7.18 -16.03 -16.48
C GLN A 38 -7.51 -15.74 -17.96
N GLU A 39 -7.26 -16.72 -18.85
CA GLU A 39 -7.50 -16.59 -20.29
C GLU A 39 -8.96 -16.24 -20.64
N ASN A 40 -9.92 -16.75 -19.85
CA ASN A 40 -11.35 -16.46 -20.01
C ASN A 40 -11.78 -15.10 -19.40
N GLY A 41 -10.82 -14.28 -18.93
CA GLY A 41 -11.06 -12.99 -18.29
C GLY A 41 -11.47 -13.04 -16.82
N THR A 42 -11.59 -14.22 -16.22
CA THR A 42 -11.91 -14.35 -14.78
C THR A 42 -10.70 -14.01 -13.91
N LEU A 43 -10.98 -13.62 -12.66
CA LEU A 43 -9.96 -13.27 -11.67
C LEU A 43 -9.79 -14.43 -10.69
N LYS A 44 -8.56 -14.94 -10.57
CA LYS A 44 -8.19 -15.92 -9.55
C LYS A 44 -7.35 -15.25 -8.48
N GLU A 45 -7.87 -15.15 -7.26
CA GLU A 45 -7.10 -14.63 -6.12
C GLU A 45 -5.92 -15.57 -5.85
N ILE A 46 -4.71 -15.01 -5.79
CA ILE A 46 -3.46 -15.74 -5.50
C ILE A 46 -2.80 -15.29 -4.20
N TRP A 47 -3.16 -14.10 -3.71
CA TRP A 47 -2.63 -13.55 -2.46
C TRP A 47 -3.58 -12.47 -1.94
N SER A 48 -3.71 -12.33 -0.62
CA SER A 48 -4.48 -11.25 -0.01
C SER A 48 -3.96 -10.83 1.36
N CYS A 49 -4.28 -9.58 1.73
CA CYS A 49 -3.91 -8.99 3.02
C CYS A 49 -4.91 -7.90 3.43
N PHE A 50 -4.66 -7.27 4.58
CA PHE A 50 -5.33 -6.04 4.98
C PHE A 50 -4.46 -4.81 4.70
N THR A 51 -5.12 -3.65 4.57
CA THR A 51 -4.45 -2.37 4.34
C THR A 51 -4.87 -1.33 5.37
N CYS A 52 -4.00 -0.36 5.63
CA CYS A 52 -4.29 0.83 6.43
C CYS A 52 -3.82 2.08 5.68
N GLU A 53 -4.70 3.08 5.60
CA GLU A 53 -4.45 4.43 5.05
C GLU A 53 -5.08 5.48 5.98
N ASN A 54 -4.75 6.77 5.83
CA ASN A 54 -5.41 7.83 6.57
C ASN A 54 -6.92 7.91 6.24
N ILE A 55 -7.73 8.37 7.19
CA ILE A 55 -9.14 8.71 6.95
C ILE A 55 -9.28 10.00 6.12
N GLY A 56 -10.50 10.29 5.67
CA GLY A 56 -10.93 11.59 5.20
C GLY A 56 -11.09 11.66 3.68
N GLU A 57 -11.37 12.86 3.18
CA GLU A 57 -11.51 13.09 1.75
C GLU A 57 -10.24 12.70 1.00
N SER A 58 -10.43 11.95 -0.08
CA SER A 58 -9.36 11.59 -0.99
C SER A 58 -8.79 12.82 -1.70
N THR A 59 -7.47 12.85 -1.94
CA THR A 59 -6.84 13.99 -2.62
C THR A 59 -5.71 13.58 -3.55
N ASP A 60 -5.45 14.40 -4.56
CA ASP A 60 -4.23 14.35 -5.37
C ASP A 60 -3.18 15.38 -4.93
N THR A 61 -3.49 16.19 -3.91
CA THR A 61 -2.58 17.23 -3.41
C THR A 61 -1.41 16.60 -2.63
N PRO A 62 -0.16 16.94 -2.95
CA PRO A 62 1.00 16.43 -2.23
C PRO A 62 1.11 17.00 -0.81
N LYS A 63 1.90 16.32 0.04
CA LYS A 63 2.19 16.73 1.43
C LYS A 63 0.93 16.85 2.32
N GLN A 64 -0.03 15.96 2.10
CA GLN A 64 -1.23 15.83 2.92
C GLN A 64 -1.37 14.38 3.36
N ASP A 65 -1.55 14.16 4.67
CA ASP A 65 -1.83 12.87 5.30
C ASP A 65 -3.32 12.51 5.08
N LYS A 66 -3.70 12.43 3.80
CA LYS A 66 -5.07 12.19 3.34
C LYS A 66 -5.14 10.97 2.45
N ARG A 67 -6.31 10.35 2.47
CA ARG A 67 -6.73 9.21 1.65
C ARG A 67 -6.36 9.38 0.17
N ILE A 68 -6.11 8.26 -0.50
CA ILE A 68 -5.75 8.21 -1.93
C ILE A 68 -7.03 8.19 -2.77
N ILE A 69 -7.08 8.85 -3.93
CA ILE A 69 -8.29 8.81 -4.78
C ILE A 69 -8.57 7.38 -5.26
N ALA A 70 -9.82 6.94 -5.17
CA ALA A 70 -10.26 5.66 -5.72
C ALA A 70 -10.22 5.69 -7.25
N ARG A 71 -9.26 4.96 -7.84
CA ARG A 71 -9.05 4.78 -9.28
C ARG A 71 -8.04 3.66 -9.54
N GLU A 72 -7.65 3.52 -10.79
CA GLU A 72 -6.56 2.63 -11.20
C GLU A 72 -5.19 3.32 -11.11
N TYR A 73 -4.18 2.55 -10.69
CA TYR A 73 -2.79 2.95 -10.52
C TYR A 73 -1.87 1.90 -11.13
N ALA A 74 -0.78 2.35 -11.73
CA ALA A 74 0.38 1.52 -12.01
C ALA A 74 1.32 1.50 -10.78
N LEU A 75 2.26 0.56 -10.80
CA LEU A 75 3.28 0.41 -9.77
C LEU A 75 4.67 0.62 -10.37
N GLU A 76 5.57 1.23 -9.60
CA GLU A 76 6.96 1.41 -9.99
C GLU A 76 7.89 1.15 -8.80
N TRP A 77 8.99 0.43 -9.03
CA TRP A 77 10.03 0.28 -8.02
C TRP A 77 10.75 1.61 -7.79
N THR A 78 10.89 2.00 -6.54
CA THR A 78 11.63 3.20 -6.13
C THR A 78 12.47 2.91 -4.89
N ASP A 79 13.37 3.83 -4.56
CA ASP A 79 14.04 3.82 -3.27
C ASP A 79 13.31 4.69 -2.25
N SER A 80 13.50 4.42 -0.95
CA SER A 80 12.88 5.18 0.13
C SER A 80 13.69 5.08 1.43
N ILE A 81 13.46 6.03 2.33
CA ILE A 81 13.88 5.90 3.74
C ILE A 81 12.95 4.98 4.53
N LYS A 82 11.72 4.76 4.05
CA LYS A 82 10.77 3.77 4.58
C LYS A 82 11.31 2.36 4.41
N ASN A 83 10.67 1.34 4.97
CA ASN A 83 11.12 -0.06 4.86
C ASN A 83 12.50 -0.40 5.48
N ALA A 84 13.05 0.45 6.35
CA ALA A 84 14.33 0.14 7.01
C ALA A 84 14.27 -1.15 7.85
N GLY A 85 13.12 -1.44 8.49
CA GLY A 85 12.90 -2.70 9.21
C GLY A 85 12.88 -3.91 8.27
N LEU A 86 12.25 -3.78 7.10
CA LEU A 86 12.23 -4.80 6.06
C LEU A 86 13.64 -5.10 5.56
N SER A 87 14.40 -4.07 5.15
CA SER A 87 15.78 -4.27 4.67
C SER A 87 16.75 -4.77 5.74
N ARG A 88 16.43 -4.58 7.03
CA ARG A 88 17.22 -5.16 8.13
C ARG A 88 16.96 -6.67 8.25
N ALA A 89 15.70 -7.10 8.19
CA ALA A 89 15.33 -8.51 8.23
C ALA A 89 15.71 -9.24 6.93
N TYR A 90 15.61 -8.55 5.79
CA TYR A 90 15.79 -9.08 4.44
C TYR A 90 16.71 -8.15 3.63
N PRO A 91 18.05 -8.30 3.75
CA PRO A 91 19.02 -7.37 3.16
C PRO A 91 18.95 -7.20 1.64
N HIS A 92 18.36 -8.14 0.91
CA HIS A 92 18.18 -8.03 -0.55
C HIS A 92 17.15 -6.95 -0.96
N PHE A 93 16.35 -6.44 -0.02
CA PHE A 93 15.52 -5.24 -0.23
C PHE A 93 16.28 -3.93 0.03
N LYS A 94 17.59 -3.98 0.25
CA LYS A 94 18.45 -2.79 0.31
C LYS A 94 18.86 -2.37 -1.11
N CYS A 95 18.76 -1.08 -1.40
CA CYS A 95 19.23 -0.52 -2.67
C CYS A 95 20.75 -0.25 -2.60
N PRO A 96 21.49 -0.29 -3.73
CA PRO A 96 22.93 0.00 -3.77
C PRO A 96 23.33 1.37 -3.20
N ASN A 97 22.43 2.34 -3.27
CA ASN A 97 22.62 3.69 -2.72
C ASN A 97 22.38 3.79 -1.19
N GLY A 98 22.24 2.66 -0.50
CA GLY A 98 22.03 2.60 0.95
C GLY A 98 20.61 2.94 1.40
N ARG A 99 19.68 3.19 0.47
CA ARG A 99 18.24 3.34 0.77
C ARG A 99 17.54 1.98 0.70
N ASN A 100 16.23 1.94 0.93
CA ASN A 100 15.45 0.71 0.98
C ASN A 100 14.46 0.67 -0.18
N LYS A 101 14.17 -0.53 -0.68
CA LYS A 101 13.25 -0.74 -1.79
C LYS A 101 11.80 -0.46 -1.34
N ALA A 102 11.01 0.17 -2.21
CA ALA A 102 9.59 0.40 -2.03
C ALA A 102 8.87 0.40 -3.40
N LEU A 103 7.55 0.26 -3.38
CA LEU A 103 6.70 0.46 -4.58
C LEU A 103 6.02 1.82 -4.49
N LEU A 104 6.08 2.58 -5.57
CA LEU A 104 5.40 3.85 -5.79
C LEU A 104 4.12 3.60 -6.60
N LEU A 105 3.01 4.18 -6.17
CA LEU A 105 1.81 4.26 -7.00
C LEU A 105 1.95 5.41 -7.99
N THR A 106 1.61 5.16 -9.26
CA THR A 106 1.57 6.18 -10.31
C THR A 106 0.27 6.10 -11.10
N CYS A 107 -0.12 7.20 -11.72
CA CYS A 107 -1.26 7.25 -12.64
C CYS A 107 -0.93 8.24 -13.77
N ASP A 108 0.26 8.12 -14.35
CA ASP A 108 0.81 9.15 -15.25
C ASP A 108 -0.03 9.36 -16.52
N SER A 109 -0.76 8.33 -16.95
CA SER A 109 -1.71 8.43 -18.06
C SER A 109 -2.89 9.36 -17.77
N VAL A 110 -3.19 9.63 -16.50
CA VAL A 110 -4.32 10.47 -16.04
C VAL A 110 -3.81 11.76 -15.42
N LEU A 111 -2.80 11.68 -14.56
CA LEU A 111 -2.27 12.82 -13.79
C LEU A 111 -0.77 12.61 -13.48
N PRO A 112 0.16 13.02 -14.37
CA PRO A 112 1.60 12.92 -14.13
C PRO A 112 2.07 13.59 -12.84
N SER A 113 1.41 14.70 -12.44
CA SER A 113 1.75 15.42 -11.20
C SER A 113 1.43 14.62 -9.93
N PHE A 114 0.67 13.53 -10.01
CA PHE A 114 0.37 12.65 -8.87
C PHE A 114 1.64 12.07 -8.24
N ARG A 115 2.72 11.88 -9.03
CA ARG A 115 4.01 11.40 -8.51
C ARG A 115 4.55 12.26 -7.35
N ASN A 116 4.19 13.56 -7.32
CA ASN A 116 4.56 14.47 -6.24
C ASN A 116 3.92 14.11 -4.89
N ARG A 117 2.81 13.36 -4.88
CA ARG A 117 2.26 12.80 -3.63
C ARG A 117 3.17 11.75 -3.02
N ARG A 118 3.99 11.08 -3.83
CA ARG A 118 4.95 10.06 -3.38
C ARG A 118 4.28 8.96 -2.54
N ILE A 119 3.16 8.43 -3.02
CA ILE A 119 2.40 7.37 -2.34
C ILE A 119 3.15 6.05 -2.46
N LEU A 120 3.68 5.56 -1.34
CA LEU A 120 4.44 4.32 -1.28
C LEU A 120 3.60 3.17 -0.71
N ILE A 121 3.95 1.94 -1.07
CA ILE A 121 3.58 0.73 -0.34
C ILE A 121 4.75 0.37 0.57
N HIS A 122 4.53 0.37 1.88
CA HIS A 122 5.61 0.12 2.85
C HIS A 122 5.13 -0.49 4.16
N ILE A 123 6.08 -0.96 4.98
CA ILE A 123 5.82 -1.50 6.31
C ILE A 123 5.34 -0.40 7.27
N GLY A 124 4.50 -0.78 8.22
CA GLY A 124 3.92 0.10 9.24
C GLY A 124 2.62 -0.52 9.73
N ASN A 125 2.21 -0.16 10.94
CA ASN A 125 1.09 -0.82 11.60
C ASN A 125 -0.04 0.15 11.96
N TYR A 126 0.29 1.43 12.13
CA TYR A 126 -0.62 2.45 12.63
C TYR A 126 -0.84 3.56 11.59
N PRO A 127 -1.96 4.29 11.62
CA PRO A 127 -2.18 5.42 10.70
C PRO A 127 -1.07 6.46 10.76
N GLN A 128 -0.46 6.69 11.93
CA GLN A 128 0.71 7.57 12.10
C GLN A 128 1.94 7.14 11.30
N ASP A 129 2.00 5.87 10.88
CA ASP A 129 3.09 5.38 10.02
C ASP A 129 2.81 5.65 8.54
N THR A 130 1.55 5.90 8.17
CA THR A 130 1.13 6.03 6.76
C THR A 130 1.73 7.28 6.11
N GLU A 131 1.62 8.45 6.73
CA GLU A 131 1.98 9.74 6.10
C GLU A 131 1.36 9.88 4.68
N GLY A 132 0.09 9.48 4.54
CA GLY A 132 -0.65 9.43 3.28
C GLY A 132 -0.37 8.21 2.39
N CYS A 133 0.55 7.31 2.77
CA CYS A 133 0.91 6.09 2.02
C CYS A 133 -0.02 4.89 2.34
N LEU A 134 0.28 3.74 1.73
CA LEU A 134 -0.41 2.46 1.96
C LEU A 134 0.44 1.52 2.82
N LEU A 135 -0.12 1.08 3.95
CA LEU A 135 0.46 0.06 4.82
C LEU A 135 -0.25 -1.27 4.61
N PHE A 136 0.50 -2.37 4.54
CA PHE A 136 -0.07 -3.72 4.43
C PHE A 136 0.22 -4.55 5.69
N GLY A 137 -0.67 -5.49 6.01
CA GLY A 137 -0.46 -6.47 7.06
C GLY A 137 -1.37 -7.69 6.92
N TYR A 138 -0.93 -8.85 7.41
CA TYR A 138 -1.72 -10.08 7.34
C TYR A 138 -2.89 -10.11 8.34
N LYS A 139 -2.77 -9.35 9.42
CA LYS A 139 -3.80 -9.21 10.44
C LYS A 139 -4.22 -7.75 10.59
N LYS A 140 -5.44 -7.54 11.06
CA LYS A 140 -5.97 -6.22 11.42
C LYS A 140 -6.49 -6.19 12.84
N GLY A 141 -6.39 -5.03 13.48
CA GLY A 141 -7.04 -4.70 14.74
C GLY A 141 -8.08 -3.61 14.56
N ASN A 142 -8.33 -2.84 15.61
CA ASN A 142 -9.16 -1.64 15.54
C ASN A 142 -8.36 -0.48 14.94
N GLY A 143 -8.56 -0.20 13.65
CA GLY A 143 -7.88 0.88 12.94
C GLY A 143 -6.37 0.68 12.68
N VAL A 144 -5.89 -0.56 12.76
CA VAL A 144 -4.46 -0.90 12.62
C VAL A 144 -4.27 -2.20 11.85
N VAL A 145 -3.07 -2.38 11.28
CA VAL A 145 -2.61 -3.65 10.69
C VAL A 145 -1.40 -4.18 11.45
N PHE A 146 -1.16 -5.49 11.34
CA PHE A 146 -0.03 -6.17 11.99
C PHE A 146 0.67 -7.12 11.02
N GLU A 147 1.84 -7.60 11.41
CA GLU A 147 2.67 -8.50 10.60
C GLU A 147 3.06 -7.86 9.24
N SER A 148 3.28 -6.55 9.25
CA SER A 148 3.54 -5.76 8.03
C SER A 148 4.86 -6.12 7.35
N THR A 149 5.90 -6.48 8.11
CA THR A 149 7.19 -6.87 7.54
C THR A 149 7.08 -8.10 6.63
N GLU A 150 6.48 -9.18 7.12
CA GLU A 150 6.28 -10.41 6.34
C GLU A 150 5.31 -10.18 5.17
N CYS A 151 4.22 -9.46 5.42
CA CYS A 151 3.24 -9.13 4.40
C CYS A 151 3.86 -8.35 3.23
N ILE A 152 4.66 -7.32 3.52
CA ILE A 152 5.34 -6.52 2.49
C ILE A 152 6.45 -7.33 1.80
N LYS A 153 7.20 -8.17 2.53
CA LYS A 153 8.18 -9.09 1.94
C LYS A 153 7.53 -9.96 0.87
N ASP A 154 6.48 -10.70 1.23
CA ASP A 154 5.84 -11.65 0.31
C ASP A 154 5.20 -10.94 -0.88
N PHE A 155 4.57 -9.78 -0.65
CA PHE A 155 4.05 -8.95 -1.73
C PHE A 155 5.16 -8.46 -2.67
N PHE A 156 6.28 -7.98 -2.13
CA PHE A 156 7.40 -7.49 -2.94
C PHE A 156 8.08 -8.61 -3.72
N GLU A 157 8.24 -9.81 -3.13
CA GLU A 157 8.76 -10.99 -3.84
C GLU A 157 7.84 -11.40 -4.98
N LEU A 158 6.52 -11.37 -4.77
CA LEU A 158 5.53 -11.64 -5.83
C LEU A 158 5.65 -10.64 -6.98
N VAL A 159 5.71 -9.34 -6.68
CA VAL A 159 5.85 -8.30 -7.71
C VAL A 159 7.19 -8.40 -8.43
N GLN A 160 8.28 -8.77 -7.74
CA GLN A 160 9.59 -8.98 -8.37
C GLN A 160 9.59 -10.19 -9.30
N LYS A 161 9.01 -11.30 -8.86
CA LYS A 161 8.95 -12.56 -9.61
C LYS A 161 8.17 -12.39 -10.91
N GLU A 162 7.02 -11.72 -10.84
CA GLU A 162 6.10 -11.62 -11.98
C GLU A 162 6.31 -10.37 -12.85
N GLY A 163 7.17 -9.43 -12.43
CA GLY A 163 7.41 -8.17 -13.14
C GLY A 163 6.38 -7.09 -12.77
N VAL A 164 6.87 -5.92 -12.34
CA VAL A 164 6.02 -4.84 -11.78
C VAL A 164 5.05 -4.27 -12.82
N GLU A 165 5.45 -4.21 -14.07
CA GLU A 165 4.67 -3.76 -15.22
C GLU A 165 3.45 -4.63 -15.51
N ASN A 166 3.41 -5.85 -14.98
CA ASN A 166 2.30 -6.77 -15.15
C ASN A 166 1.18 -6.56 -14.11
N PHE A 167 1.36 -5.64 -13.16
CA PHE A 167 0.37 -5.33 -12.11
C PHE A 167 -0.34 -4.01 -12.36
N THR A 168 -1.64 -4.00 -12.11
CA THR A 168 -2.46 -2.78 -11.97
C THR A 168 -3.19 -2.81 -10.64
N LEU A 169 -3.16 -1.71 -9.90
CA LEU A 169 -3.84 -1.57 -8.62
C LEU A 169 -5.10 -0.73 -8.75
N ILE A 170 -6.22 -1.25 -8.27
CA ILE A 170 -7.51 -0.56 -8.26
C ILE A 170 -7.92 -0.32 -6.82
N ILE A 171 -8.13 0.95 -6.47
CA ILE A 171 -8.70 1.34 -5.18
C ILE A 171 -10.21 1.57 -5.35
N LYS A 172 -11.01 0.95 -4.48
CA LYS A 172 -12.46 1.10 -4.44
C LYS A 172 -12.90 1.77 -3.15
N GLU A 173 -13.89 2.65 -3.25
CA GLU A 173 -14.53 3.26 -2.09
C GLU A 173 -15.26 2.23 -1.23
N ILE A 174 -15.56 2.63 0.01
CA ILE A 174 -16.38 1.83 0.94
C ILE A 174 -17.73 1.56 0.25
N LYS A 175 -18.15 0.30 0.27
CA LYS A 175 -19.48 -0.06 -0.22
C LYS A 175 -20.51 0.42 0.80
N GLU A 176 -21.47 1.21 0.34
CA GLU A 176 -22.70 1.51 1.07
C GLU A 176 -23.50 0.23 1.39
#